data_AF-X1V715-F1
#
_entry.id   AF-X1V715-F1
#
_cell.length_a   1.000
_cell.length_b   1.000
_cell.length_c   1.000
_cell.angle_alpha   90.00
_cell.angle_beta   90.00
_cell.angle_gamma   90.00
#
_symmetry.space_group_name_H-M   'P 1'
#
loop_
_entity.id
_entity.type
_entity.pdbx_description
1 polymer ?
#
loop_
_entity_poly.entity_id
_entity_poly.type
_entity_poly.pdbx_seq_one_letter_code
_entity_poly.pdbx_strand_id
1 'polypeptide(L)'
;MSIKDFVAFLQELMRRRGRLPSQLAADLGVSHTSVSRWLSGKDRPSLVSCVRLANYAGVPLERVLSAAGHSMPLEKTASELPEFREYARSKYPHELDGDLVTLIEDLIERRRKRDGKPPA
;
A
#
# COMPACT_ATOMS: atom_id res chain seq x y z
N MET A 1 4.10 -8.09 11.05
CA MET A 1 2.63 -8.10 11.20
C MET A 1 2.13 -9.51 10.95
N SER A 2 1.44 -10.12 11.92
CA SER A 2 1.03 -11.52 11.88
C SER A 2 -0.43 -11.64 11.42
N ILE A 3 -0.83 -12.80 10.89
CA ILE A 3 -2.22 -13.08 10.51
C ILE A 3 -3.22 -12.85 11.66
N LYS A 4 -2.73 -12.89 12.91
CA LYS A 4 -3.48 -12.55 14.12
C LYS A 4 -4.00 -11.10 14.12
N ASP A 5 -3.25 -10.16 13.55
CA ASP A 5 -3.63 -8.75 13.47
C ASP A 5 -4.84 -8.58 12.53
N PHE A 6 -4.88 -9.35 11.44
CA PHE A 6 -6.02 -9.41 10.54
C PHE A 6 -7.27 -10.00 11.21
N VAL A 7 -7.10 -11.08 11.97
CA VAL A 7 -8.22 -11.70 12.71
C VAL A 7 -8.81 -10.71 13.70
N ALA A 8 -7.97 -10.02 14.48
CA ALA A 8 -8.41 -9.00 15.43
C ALA A 8 -9.15 -7.85 14.71
N PHE A 9 -8.64 -7.41 13.56
CA PHE A 9 -9.31 -6.41 12.73
C PHE A 9 -10.71 -6.85 12.28
N LEU A 10 -10.86 -8.10 11.80
CA LEU A 10 -12.16 -8.62 11.38
C LEU A 10 -13.14 -8.75 12.56
N GLN A 11 -12.67 -9.24 13.71
CA GLN A 11 -13.50 -9.34 14.91
C GLN A 11 -13.99 -7.98 15.39
N GLU A 12 -13.13 -6.97 15.37
CA GLU A 12 -13.49 -5.61 15.74
C GLU A 12 -14.49 -5.00 14.74
N LEU A 13 -14.29 -5.23 13.45
CA LEU A 13 -15.21 -4.79 12.40
C LEU A 13 -16.60 -5.39 12.58
N MET A 14 -16.66 -6.71 12.85
CA MET A 14 -17.90 -7.42 13.15
C MET A 14 -18.59 -6.88 14.41
N ARG A 15 -17.82 -6.63 15.47
CA ARG A 15 -18.34 -6.08 16.73
C ARG A 15 -18.93 -4.68 16.54
N ARG A 16 -18.22 -3.79 15.83
CA ARG A 16 -18.68 -2.42 15.55
C ARG A 16 -19.95 -2.38 14.71
N ARG A 17 -20.11 -3.33 13.78
CA ARG A 17 -21.24 -3.40 12.85
C ARG A 17 -22.37 -4.31 13.34
N GLY A 18 -22.18 -5.03 14.45
CA GLY A 18 -23.15 -6.02 14.95
C GLY A 18 -23.40 -7.16 13.96
N ARG A 19 -22.36 -7.62 13.26
CA ARG A 19 -22.47 -8.63 12.19
C ARG A 19 -21.87 -9.97 12.58
N LEU A 20 -22.55 -11.04 12.19
CA LEU A 20 -22.06 -12.42 12.27
C LEU A 20 -21.12 -12.74 11.09
N PRO A 21 -20.24 -13.75 11.19
CA PRO A 21 -19.33 -14.12 10.09
C PRO A 21 -20.04 -14.41 8.77
N SER A 22 -21.21 -15.03 8.83
CA SER A 22 -22.06 -15.33 7.67
C SER A 22 -22.64 -14.08 7.02
N GLN A 23 -23.05 -13.11 7.83
CA GLN A 23 -23.54 -11.82 7.35
C GLN A 23 -22.41 -10.99 6.76
N LEU A 24 -21.23 -10.98 7.38
CA LEU A 24 -20.05 -10.33 6.83
C LEU A 24 -19.65 -10.93 5.48
N ALA A 25 -19.73 -12.26 5.33
CA ALA A 25 -19.46 -12.94 4.07
C ALA A 25 -20.44 -12.49 2.97
N ALA A 26 -21.73 -12.41 3.29
CA ALA A 26 -22.76 -11.91 2.38
C ALA A 26 -22.53 -10.44 2.00
N ASP A 27 -22.27 -9.58 2.99
CA ASP A 27 -22.01 -8.14 2.79
C ASP A 27 -20.78 -7.90 1.91
N LEU A 28 -19.76 -8.75 2.00
CA LEU A 28 -18.53 -8.68 1.20
C LEU A 28 -18.62 -9.43 -0.15
N GLY A 29 -19.71 -10.17 -0.39
CA GLY A 29 -19.87 -11.01 -1.58
C GLY A 29 -18.78 -12.08 -1.70
N VAL A 30 -18.35 -12.66 -0.57
CA VAL A 30 -17.35 -13.74 -0.51
C VAL A 30 -17.95 -14.99 0.11
N SER A 31 -17.33 -16.15 -0.10
CA SER A 31 -17.83 -17.40 0.48
C SER A 31 -17.72 -17.40 2.01
N HIS A 32 -18.70 -18.00 2.69
CA HIS A 32 -18.67 -18.17 4.14
C HIS A 32 -17.41 -18.93 4.60
N THR A 33 -16.98 -19.92 3.82
CA THR A 33 -15.77 -20.70 4.07
C THR A 33 -14.51 -19.83 4.05
N SER A 34 -14.43 -18.83 3.16
CA SER A 34 -13.30 -17.89 3.11
C SER A 34 -13.20 -17.08 4.40
N VAL A 35 -14.31 -16.49 4.86
CA VAL A 35 -14.33 -15.69 6.10
C VAL A 35 -14.00 -16.55 7.33
N SER A 36 -14.53 -17.78 7.39
CA SER A 36 -14.19 -18.72 8.47
C SER A 36 -12.70 -19.06 8.49
N ARG A 37 -12.10 -19.32 7.32
CA ARG A 37 -10.65 -19.59 7.22
C ARG A 37 -9.81 -18.40 7.64
N TRP A 38 -10.21 -17.19 7.25
CA TRP A 38 -9.54 -15.95 7.68
C TRP A 38 -9.59 -15.79 9.21
N LEU A 39 -10.77 -15.95 9.83
CA LEU A 39 -10.94 -15.83 11.28
C LEU A 39 -10.15 -16.90 12.06
N SER A 40 -10.00 -18.10 11.49
CA SER A 40 -9.16 -19.15 12.07
C SER A 40 -7.66 -18.96 11.83
N GLY A 41 -7.26 -17.94 11.05
CA GLY A 41 -5.88 -17.70 10.65
C GLY A 41 -5.29 -18.78 9.73
N LYS A 42 -6.12 -19.62 9.10
CA LYS A 42 -5.69 -20.69 8.19
C LYS A 42 -5.42 -20.19 6.77
N ASP A 43 -5.99 -19.05 6.41
CA ASP A 43 -5.92 -18.51 5.05
C ASP A 43 -5.86 -16.98 5.08
N ARG A 44 -5.29 -16.37 4.04
CA ARG A 44 -5.18 -14.92 3.90
C ARG A 44 -6.19 -14.39 2.88
N PRO A 45 -6.75 -13.18 3.08
CA PRO A 45 -7.58 -12.55 2.07
C PRO A 45 -6.76 -12.23 0.82
N SER A 46 -7.37 -12.35 -0.36
CA SER A 46 -6.77 -11.85 -1.59
C SER A 46 -6.76 -10.31 -1.62
N LEU A 47 -5.97 -9.70 -2.52
CA LEU A 47 -6.00 -8.26 -2.77
C LEU A 47 -7.42 -7.75 -3.07
N VAL A 48 -8.18 -8.49 -3.89
CA VAL A 48 -9.58 -8.15 -4.22
C VAL A 48 -10.45 -8.16 -2.96
N SER A 49 -10.27 -9.15 -2.08
CA SER A 49 -10.97 -9.24 -0.80
C SER A 49 -10.60 -8.10 0.14
N CYS A 50 -9.33 -7.68 0.16
CA CYS A 50 -8.87 -6.53 0.95
C CYS A 50 -9.50 -5.22 0.47
N VAL A 51 -9.63 -5.01 -0.85
CA VAL A 51 -10.33 -3.85 -1.42
C VAL A 51 -11.80 -3.82 -0.97
N ARG A 52 -12.49 -4.96 -1.07
CA ARG A 52 -13.88 -5.06 -0.62
C ARG A 52 -14.03 -4.78 0.88
N LEU A 53 -13.11 -5.31 1.69
CA LEU A 53 -13.06 -5.06 3.13
C LEU A 53 -12.80 -3.59 3.46
N ALA A 54 -11.89 -2.93 2.75
CA ALA A 54 -11.59 -1.51 2.95
C ALA A 54 -12.81 -0.64 2.66
N ASN A 55 -13.46 -0.88 1.52
CA ASN A 55 -14.69 -0.19 1.13
C ASN A 55 -15.82 -0.44 2.13
N TYR A 56 -16.01 -1.71 2.52
CA TYR A 56 -17.05 -2.07 3.49
C TYR A 56 -16.78 -1.45 4.86
N ALA A 57 -15.55 -1.49 5.35
CA ALA A 57 -15.17 -0.99 6.66
C ALA A 57 -15.05 0.55 6.72
N GLY A 58 -14.93 1.23 5.57
CA GLY A 58 -14.70 2.67 5.50
C GLY A 58 -13.31 3.07 6.00
N VAL A 59 -12.31 2.21 5.79
CA VAL A 59 -10.92 2.46 6.19
C VAL A 59 -10.00 2.42 4.97
N PRO A 60 -8.84 3.09 5.01
CA PRO A 60 -7.87 3.03 3.92
C PRO A 60 -7.45 1.59 3.60
N LEU A 61 -7.33 1.27 2.31
CA LEU A 61 -6.90 -0.05 1.83
C LEU A 61 -5.57 -0.48 2.45
N GLU A 62 -4.65 0.46 2.60
CA GLU A 62 -3.33 0.26 3.20
C GLU A 62 -3.40 -0.36 4.60
N ARG A 63 -4.38 0.06 5.40
CA ARG A 63 -4.60 -0.47 6.75
C ARG A 63 -5.03 -1.93 6.71
N VAL A 64 -5.91 -2.29 5.77
CA VAL A 64 -6.41 -3.65 5.59
C VAL A 64 -5.31 -4.57 5.04
N LEU A 65 -4.53 -4.09 4.07
CA LEU A 65 -3.41 -4.83 3.49
C LEU A 65 -2.31 -5.07 4.54
N SER A 66 -1.95 -4.04 5.30
CA SER A 66 -0.99 -4.16 6.40
C SER A 66 -1.45 -5.17 7.46
N ALA A 67 -2.73 -5.13 7.84
CA ALA A 67 -3.30 -6.10 8.78
C ALA A 67 -3.28 -7.53 8.20
N ALA A 68 -3.59 -7.70 6.92
CA ALA A 68 -3.57 -8.98 6.20
C ALA A 68 -2.14 -9.54 5.97
N GLY A 69 -1.10 -8.78 6.30
CA GLY A 69 0.29 -9.16 6.07
C GLY A 69 0.69 -9.08 4.60
N HIS A 70 -0.07 -8.34 3.78
CA HIS A 70 0.35 -7.96 2.44
C HIS A 70 1.32 -6.79 2.58
N SER A 71 2.59 -7.01 2.27
CA SER A 71 3.46 -5.92 1.90
C SER A 71 2.93 -5.40 0.57
N MET A 72 2.36 -4.19 0.54
CA MET A 72 2.34 -3.48 -0.72
C MET A 72 3.78 -3.45 -1.24
N PRO A 73 4.00 -3.54 -2.55
CA PRO A 73 5.12 -2.80 -3.10
C PRO A 73 4.77 -1.36 -2.76
N LEU A 74 5.28 -0.88 -1.62
CA LEU A 74 5.43 0.54 -1.39
C LEU A 74 5.99 1.07 -2.70
N GLU A 75 5.39 2.12 -3.26
CA GLU A 75 6.10 2.93 -4.24
C GLU A 75 7.53 3.02 -3.73
N LYS A 76 8.49 2.50 -4.51
CA LYS A 76 9.88 2.36 -4.08
C LYS A 76 10.20 3.59 -3.28
N THR A 77 10.44 3.42 -1.98
CA THR A 77 10.68 4.59 -1.14
C THR A 77 11.84 5.35 -1.77
N ALA A 78 11.94 6.66 -1.61
CA ALA A 78 13.03 7.43 -2.23
C ALA A 78 14.44 6.85 -1.93
N SER A 79 14.55 6.04 -0.86
CA SER A 79 15.74 5.29 -0.45
C SER A 79 16.04 4.01 -1.29
N GLU A 80 15.06 3.47 -2.02
CA GLU A 80 15.20 2.28 -2.87
C GLU A 80 15.32 2.62 -4.37
N LEU A 81 15.13 3.90 -4.70
CA LEU A 81 15.39 4.40 -6.04
C LEU A 81 16.90 4.67 -6.17
N PRO A 82 17.55 4.20 -7.25
CA PRO A 82 18.92 4.57 -7.53
C PRO A 82 19.04 6.09 -7.67
N GLU A 83 20.24 6.63 -7.47
CA GLU A 83 20.47 8.05 -7.72
C GLU A 83 20.04 8.42 -9.14
N PHE A 84 19.49 9.62 -9.33
CA PHE A 84 18.96 10.06 -10.62
C PHE A 84 19.98 9.85 -11.74
N ARG A 85 21.26 10.15 -11.48
CA ARG A 85 22.38 9.92 -12.40
C ARG A 85 22.51 8.47 -12.86
N GLU A 86 22.41 7.52 -11.94
CA GLU A 86 22.51 6.09 -12.24
C GLU A 86 21.30 5.62 -13.05
N TYR A 87 20.11 6.08 -12.66
CA TYR A 87 18.87 5.77 -13.38
C TYR A 87 18.90 6.30 -14.82
N ALA A 88 19.28 7.57 -14.99
CA ALA A 88 19.35 8.25 -16.29
C ALA A 88 20.32 7.52 -17.22
N ARG A 89 21.51 7.17 -16.73
CA ARG A 89 22.52 6.42 -17.51
C ARG A 89 22.03 5.01 -17.89
N SER A 90 21.30 4.33 -17.00
CA SER A 90 20.79 2.99 -17.27
C SER A 90 19.64 2.99 -18.28
N LYS A 91 18.73 3.96 -18.20
CA LYS A 91 17.52 4.01 -19.04
C LYS A 91 17.69 4.78 -20.34
N TYR A 92 18.55 5.79 -20.36
CA TYR A 92 18.71 6.73 -21.48
C TYR A 92 20.19 6.93 -21.86
N PRO A 93 20.96 5.87 -22.14
CA PRO A 93 22.40 5.96 -22.35
C PRO A 93 22.82 6.80 -23.58
N HIS A 94 21.92 7.04 -24.53
CA HIS A 94 22.18 7.78 -25.76
C HIS A 94 21.41 9.09 -25.89
N GLU A 95 20.47 9.36 -24.98
CA GLU A 95 19.60 10.55 -25.02
C GLU A 95 19.98 11.57 -23.93
N LEU A 96 20.55 11.10 -22.82
CA LEU A 96 21.00 11.93 -21.71
C LEU A 96 22.51 11.80 -21.55
N ASP A 97 23.25 12.74 -22.11
CA ASP A 97 24.69 12.86 -21.89
C ASP A 97 25.00 13.40 -20.47
N GLY A 98 26.29 13.39 -20.10
CA GLY A 98 26.73 13.79 -18.76
C GLY A 98 26.38 15.23 -18.40
N ASP A 99 26.37 16.15 -19.37
CA ASP A 99 26.11 17.56 -19.15
C ASP A 99 24.62 17.82 -18.95
N LEU A 100 23.77 17.18 -19.75
CA LEU A 100 22.31 17.21 -19.59
C LEU A 100 21.87 16.60 -18.26
N VAL A 101 22.47 15.48 -17.84
CA VAL A 101 22.18 14.88 -16.53
C VAL A 101 22.53 15.85 -15.40
N THR A 102 23.70 16.49 -15.48
CA THR A 102 24.14 17.46 -14.46
C THR A 102 23.22 18.68 -14.40
N LEU A 103 22.79 19.20 -15.55
CA LEU A 103 21.85 20.32 -15.61
C LEU A 103 20.51 19.98 -14.95
N ILE A 104 19.98 18.77 -15.18
CA ILE A 104 18.72 18.33 -14.60
C ILE A 104 18.87 18.16 -13.08
N GLU A 105 19.98 17.63 -12.59
CA GLU A 105 20.24 17.48 -11.15
C GLU A 105 20.27 18.84 -10.44
N ASP A 106 20.96 19.82 -11.01
CA ASP A 106 21.00 21.19 -10.54
C ASP A 106 19.59 21.80 -10.48
N LEU A 107 18.76 21.57 -11.50
CA LEU A 107 17.38 22.07 -11.55
C LEU A 107 16.50 21.42 -10.49
N ILE A 108 16.65 20.12 -10.24
CA ILE A 108 15.96 19.40 -9.18
C ILE A 108 16.36 19.97 -7.80
N GLU A 109 17.64 20.19 -7.56
CA GLU A 109 18.14 20.73 -6.29
C GLU A 109 17.62 22.15 -6.04
N ARG A 110 17.69 23.03 -7.05
CA ARG A 110 17.18 24.40 -6.98
C ARG A 110 15.68 24.43 -6.68
N ARG A 111 14.90 23.52 -7.29
CA ARG A 111 13.47 23.40 -7.03
C ARG A 111 13.19 22.94 -5.59
N ARG A 112 13.91 21.93 -5.10
CA ARG A 112 13.80 21.48 -3.71
C ARG A 112 14.13 22.58 -2.70
N LYS A 113 15.17 23.39 -2.96
CA LYS A 113 15.52 24.55 -2.11
C LYS A 113 14.45 25.65 -2.13
N ARG A 114 13.77 25.84 -3.27
CA ARG A 114 12.67 26.82 -3.40
C ARG A 114 11.40 26.36 -2.70
N ASP A 115 11.06 25.07 -2.81
CA ASP A 115 9.86 24.47 -2.23
C ASP A 115 10.04 24.15 -0.72
N GLY A 116 11.27 24.27 -0.19
CA GLY A 116 11.61 24.13 1.24
C GLY A 116 11.46 25.41 2.08
N LYS A 117 10.92 26.51 1.54
CA LYS A 117 10.56 27.70 2.33
C LYS A 117 9.14 27.51 2.89
N PRO A 118 8.90 27.62 4.21
CA PRO A 118 7.55 27.47 4.75
C PRO A 118 6.63 28.56 4.17
N PRO A 119 5.35 28.24 3.87
CA PRO A 119 4.39 29.26 3.44
C PRO A 119 4.26 30.32 4.54
N ALA A 120 4.30 31.59 4.11
CA ALA A 120 4.13 32.77 4.96
C ALA A 120 2.73 32.84 5.56
#